data_AF-R7Q8D2-F1
#
_entry.id   AF-R7Q8D2-F1
#
_cell.length_a   1.000
_cell.length_b   1.000
_cell.length_c   1.000
_cell.angle_alpha   90.00
_cell.angle_beta   90.00
_cell.angle_gamma   90.00
#
_symmetry.space_group_name_H-M   'P 1'
#
loop_
_entity.id
_entity.type
_entity.pdbx_description
1 polymer ?
#
loop_
_entity_poly.entity_id
_entity_poly.type
_entity_poly.pdbx_seq_one_letter_code
_entity_poly.pdbx_strand_id
1 'polypeptide(L)'
;MYRSQLPILLLLVASGLLFCNFIASRHSSRIPESLRMLPEEPGALSRSHHPLSCAAAAAAQHHNKPLYVFLHLHKTGGNSLKTSLFSFAKRNGLGLHHTCHATSGDGLLSAWWFHRTKRMGKGLDCNLDVLAALPSHKRAEIDLVMGHQFVGAHSLFPDRDVRYFTFVRHPLARKVSHFIHFERGKPGKRSMTRYLVERNRNYMTKRLATDVRAGELATDLRARFVDLDSFAARAALRAAKHNLIDRFFFVGLQERYAESVCVLARILNAACGRERKLAREFAMRPEKVVRNRENERGETKQKIEAMSETVKGAVLRAESADVELYQFAERLFENKLRKYPECRGAYTETKTRRG
;
A
#
# COMPACT_ATOMS: atom_id res chain seq x y z
N MET A 1 39.55 13.52 -47.61
CA MET A 1 40.57 13.77 -46.58
C MET A 1 40.11 14.93 -45.71
N TYR A 2 39.59 14.67 -44.51
CA TYR A 2 39.68 15.54 -43.32
C TYR A 2 39.16 14.71 -42.14
N ARG A 3 40.09 14.30 -41.27
CA ARG A 3 39.83 13.52 -40.05
C ARG A 3 39.42 14.51 -38.95
N SER A 4 38.22 14.37 -38.40
CA SER A 4 37.84 15.00 -37.14
C SER A 4 38.05 14.00 -35.99
N GLN A 5 38.97 14.35 -35.09
CA GLN A 5 39.23 13.63 -33.85
C GLN A 5 38.19 14.04 -32.80
N LEU A 6 37.53 13.06 -32.19
CA LEU A 6 36.77 13.20 -30.95
C LEU A 6 37.62 12.63 -29.81
N PRO A 7 37.78 13.33 -28.68
CA PRO A 7 38.48 12.78 -27.54
C PRO A 7 37.58 11.80 -26.78
N ILE A 8 38.11 10.61 -26.56
CA ILE A 8 37.55 9.56 -25.70
C ILE A 8 37.79 10.00 -24.25
N LEU A 9 36.71 10.30 -23.53
CA LEU A 9 36.74 10.52 -22.09
C LEU A 9 36.69 9.15 -21.39
N LEU A 10 37.86 8.65 -20.97
CA LEU A 10 37.99 7.48 -20.11
C LEU A 10 37.50 7.81 -18.70
N LEU A 11 36.42 7.15 -18.27
CA LEU A 11 35.94 7.17 -16.88
C LEU A 11 36.50 5.92 -16.16
N LEU A 12 37.56 6.14 -15.39
CA LEU A 12 38.10 5.18 -14.42
C LEU A 12 37.09 5.01 -13.27
N VAL A 13 36.38 3.89 -13.24
CA VAL A 13 35.70 3.42 -12.03
C VAL A 13 36.67 2.54 -11.27
N ALA A 14 37.39 3.16 -10.34
CA ALA A 14 38.21 2.44 -9.37
C ALA A 14 37.31 1.69 -8.39
N SER A 15 37.56 0.39 -8.33
CA SER A 15 37.07 -0.59 -7.38
C SER A 15 37.31 -0.18 -5.92
N GLY A 16 36.23 0.00 -5.16
CA GLY A 16 36.25 0.13 -3.70
C GLY A 16 35.40 -0.95 -3.05
N LEU A 17 36.01 -2.12 -2.84
CA LEU A 17 35.52 -3.16 -1.95
C LEU A 17 35.47 -2.59 -0.52
N LEU A 18 34.27 -2.35 0.01
CA LEU A 18 34.06 -2.10 1.44
C LEU A 18 33.26 -3.26 2.03
N PHE A 19 33.99 -4.00 2.87
CA PHE A 19 33.62 -5.15 3.66
C PHE A 19 32.24 -5.01 4.33
N CYS A 20 31.43 -6.04 4.14
CA CYS A 20 30.31 -6.36 5.03
C CYS A 20 30.86 -6.81 6.39
N ASN A 21 30.78 -5.95 7.41
CA ASN A 21 30.89 -6.41 8.79
C ASN A 21 29.53 -6.91 9.27
N PHE A 22 29.43 -8.23 9.30
CA PHE A 22 28.33 -9.04 9.80
C PHE A 22 28.53 -9.20 11.32
N ILE A 23 27.84 -8.40 12.14
CA ILE A 23 27.75 -8.69 13.58
C ILE A 23 26.71 -9.79 13.77
N ALA A 24 27.22 -11.00 13.99
CA ALA A 24 26.47 -12.13 14.48
C ALA A 24 26.06 -11.89 15.94
N SER A 25 24.83 -11.45 16.18
CA SER A 25 24.22 -11.55 17.51
C SER A 25 23.52 -12.90 17.63
N ARG A 26 24.14 -13.81 18.40
CA ARG A 26 23.52 -15.02 18.92
C ARG A 26 22.49 -14.61 19.99
N HIS A 27 21.21 -14.53 19.63
CA HIS A 27 20.15 -14.55 20.64
C HIS A 27 19.75 -15.98 20.95
N SER A 28 20.30 -16.47 22.05
CA SER A 28 19.91 -17.67 22.76
C SER A 28 18.45 -17.54 23.22
N SER A 29 17.65 -18.54 22.86
CA SER A 29 16.35 -18.83 23.43
C SER A 29 16.46 -19.11 24.93
N ARG A 30 15.87 -18.24 25.77
CA ARG A 30 15.41 -18.58 27.11
C ARG A 30 14.11 -17.84 27.42
N ILE A 31 13.05 -18.62 27.63
CA ILE A 31 11.82 -18.22 28.31
C ILE A 31 12.17 -18.05 29.79
N PRO A 32 11.81 -16.95 30.47
CA PRO A 32 11.84 -16.92 31.92
C PRO A 32 10.49 -17.38 32.47
N GLU A 33 10.55 -18.56 33.09
CA GLU A 33 9.63 -19.04 34.10
C GLU A 33 9.96 -18.31 35.41
N SER A 34 9.06 -17.44 35.89
CA SER A 34 8.89 -17.14 37.33
C SER A 34 7.82 -16.07 37.55
N LEU A 35 6.63 -16.56 37.89
CA LEU A 35 5.81 -15.99 38.95
C LEU A 35 6.66 -15.99 40.24
N ARG A 36 6.89 -14.84 40.87
CA ARG A 36 6.85 -14.64 42.34
C ARG A 36 7.31 -13.24 42.77
N MET A 37 6.46 -12.65 43.61
CA MET A 37 6.76 -11.73 44.71
C MET A 37 6.92 -10.24 44.37
N LEU A 38 5.85 -9.50 44.70
CA LEU A 38 5.88 -8.08 45.06
C LEU A 38 6.78 -7.88 46.29
N PRO A 39 7.41 -6.69 46.40
CA PRO A 39 7.16 -5.92 47.62
C PRO A 39 6.97 -4.40 47.39
N GLU A 40 6.11 -3.91 48.28
CA GLU A 40 5.96 -2.60 48.94
C GLU A 40 6.55 -1.30 48.38
N GLU A 41 5.67 -0.29 48.43
CA GLU A 41 5.88 1.16 48.39
C GLU A 41 7.11 1.64 49.17
N PRO A 42 7.75 2.75 48.73
CA PRO A 42 7.52 3.97 49.51
C PRO A 42 7.54 5.28 48.70
N GLY A 43 6.87 6.29 49.25
CA GLY A 43 7.43 7.64 49.30
C GLY A 43 6.67 8.69 48.50
N ALA A 44 5.77 9.38 49.19
CA ALA A 44 5.18 10.64 48.77
C ALA A 44 6.27 11.70 48.47
N LEU A 45 6.39 12.07 47.20
CA LEU A 45 7.16 13.22 46.74
C LEU A 45 6.22 14.24 46.08
N SER A 46 6.21 15.42 46.72
CA SER A 46 5.54 16.66 46.34
C SER A 46 5.59 16.93 44.83
N ARG A 47 4.41 17.01 44.19
CA ARG A 47 4.27 17.47 42.80
C ARG A 47 3.82 18.92 42.80
N SER A 48 4.73 19.81 42.41
CA SER A 48 4.40 21.16 41.94
C SER A 48 3.56 21.04 40.68
N HIS A 49 2.27 21.39 40.78
CA HIS A 49 1.35 21.46 39.65
C HIS A 49 1.68 22.66 38.76
N HIS A 50 2.54 22.46 37.76
CA HIS A 50 2.54 23.35 36.59
C HIS A 50 1.35 22.95 35.70
N PRO A 51 0.49 23.90 35.26
CA PRO A 51 -0.56 23.62 34.31
C PRO A 51 0.08 23.24 32.97
N LEU A 52 0.04 21.94 32.65
CA LEU A 52 0.27 21.49 31.29
C LEU A 52 -0.72 22.23 30.40
N SER A 53 -0.19 23.05 29.49
CA SER A 53 -0.95 23.81 28.51
C SER A 53 -1.99 22.91 27.82
N CYS A 54 -3.19 23.42 27.54
CA CYS A 54 -4.24 22.69 26.81
C CYS A 54 -3.75 22.02 25.52
N ALA A 55 -2.66 22.52 24.90
CA ALA A 55 -2.04 21.91 23.74
C ALA A 55 -1.33 20.58 24.08
N ALA A 56 -0.70 20.46 25.25
CA ALA A 56 -0.09 19.22 25.72
C ALA A 56 -1.15 18.18 26.12
N ALA A 57 -2.27 18.61 26.69
CA ALA A 57 -3.40 17.72 27.02
C ALA A 57 -4.15 17.22 25.77
N ALA A 58 -4.34 18.08 24.75
CA ALA A 58 -4.88 17.67 23.47
C ALA A 58 -3.92 16.72 22.73
N ALA A 59 -2.61 17.01 22.73
CA ALA A 59 -1.60 16.09 22.17
C ALA A 59 -1.60 14.73 22.89
N ALA A 60 -1.67 14.71 24.22
CA ALA A 60 -1.73 13.49 25.05
C ALA A 60 -2.91 12.57 24.68
N GLN A 61 -4.07 13.12 24.31
CA GLN A 61 -5.24 12.33 23.91
C GLN A 61 -5.11 11.70 22.52
N HIS A 62 -4.24 12.22 21.64
CA HIS A 62 -4.06 11.68 20.29
C HIS A 62 -3.09 10.49 20.21
N HIS A 63 -2.24 10.27 21.21
CA HIS A 63 -1.20 9.23 21.18
C HIS A 63 -1.76 7.80 21.11
N ASN A 64 -3.01 7.56 21.50
CA ASN A 64 -3.60 6.22 21.51
C ASN A 64 -4.47 5.89 20.29
N LYS A 65 -4.70 6.84 19.38
CA LYS A 65 -5.56 6.59 18.21
C LYS A 65 -4.76 5.92 17.08
N PRO A 66 -5.16 4.73 16.59
CA PRO A 66 -4.46 4.09 15.48
C PRO A 66 -4.55 4.94 14.21
N LEU A 67 -3.47 4.95 13.43
CA LEU A 67 -3.42 5.52 12.09
C LEU A 67 -3.62 4.40 11.08
N TYR A 68 -4.61 4.53 10.20
CA TYR A 68 -4.81 3.57 9.12
C TYR A 68 -4.09 4.01 7.86
N VAL A 69 -3.41 3.08 7.18
CA VAL A 69 -2.72 3.37 5.92
C VAL A 69 -3.20 2.42 4.83
N PHE A 70 -3.97 2.94 3.88
CA PHE A 70 -4.31 2.20 2.67
C PHE A 70 -3.18 2.35 1.64
N LEU A 71 -2.36 1.32 1.52
CA LEU A 71 -1.36 1.23 0.44
C LEU A 71 -2.07 0.74 -0.82
N HIS A 72 -2.43 1.67 -1.70
CA HIS A 72 -3.14 1.35 -2.94
C HIS A 72 -2.17 0.92 -4.03
N LEU A 73 -2.19 -0.36 -4.39
CA LEU A 73 -1.43 -0.89 -5.53
C LEU A 73 -2.19 -0.64 -6.85
N HIS A 74 -1.47 -0.34 -7.93
CA HIS A 74 -2.10 -0.12 -9.24
C HIS A 74 -2.86 -1.37 -9.70
N LYS A 75 -4.09 -1.13 -10.18
CA LYS A 75 -4.96 -2.13 -10.82
C LYS A 75 -5.32 -3.33 -9.93
N THR A 76 -5.25 -3.16 -8.62
CA THR A 76 -5.78 -4.10 -7.61
C THR A 76 -7.15 -3.66 -7.08
N GLY A 77 -7.80 -2.76 -7.82
CA GLY A 77 -9.09 -2.25 -7.42
C GLY A 77 -9.04 -1.39 -6.16
N GLY A 78 -8.12 -0.44 -6.07
CA GLY A 78 -8.27 0.58 -5.02
C GLY A 78 -9.16 1.74 -5.44
N ASN A 79 -9.39 2.07 -6.71
CA ASN A 79 -10.23 3.25 -7.04
C ASN A 79 -11.65 3.17 -6.45
N SER A 80 -12.35 2.05 -6.61
CA SER A 80 -13.68 1.89 -5.98
C SER A 80 -13.59 1.90 -4.45
N LEU A 81 -12.55 1.28 -3.89
CA LEU A 81 -12.35 1.24 -2.45
C LEU A 81 -12.03 2.64 -1.88
N LYS A 82 -11.25 3.46 -2.60
CA LYS A 82 -10.92 4.85 -2.24
C LYS A 82 -12.18 5.68 -2.12
N THR A 83 -13.10 5.59 -3.09
CA THR A 83 -14.38 6.30 -3.02
C THR A 83 -15.16 5.90 -1.77
N SER A 84 -15.18 4.61 -1.45
CA SER A 84 -15.84 4.10 -0.24
C SER A 84 -15.13 4.54 1.04
N LEU A 85 -13.79 4.55 1.07
CA LEU A 85 -12.98 5.01 2.19
C LEU A 85 -13.11 6.52 2.41
N PHE A 86 -13.17 7.33 1.35
CA PHE A 86 -13.48 8.76 1.45
C PHE A 86 -14.83 8.99 2.10
N SER A 87 -15.87 8.28 1.63
CA SER A 87 -17.21 8.41 2.20
C SER A 87 -17.25 7.93 3.65
N PHE A 88 -16.58 6.82 3.95
CA PHE A 88 -16.45 6.27 5.30
C PHE A 88 -15.74 7.23 6.24
N ALA A 89 -14.60 7.79 5.85
CA ALA A 89 -13.84 8.73 6.65
C ALA A 89 -14.65 10.00 6.94
N LYS A 90 -15.24 10.62 5.91
CA LYS A 90 -16.09 11.80 6.06
C LYS A 90 -17.25 11.57 7.03
N ARG A 91 -17.94 10.44 6.90
CA ARG A 91 -19.10 10.06 7.72
C ARG A 91 -18.76 9.78 9.18
N ASN A 92 -17.56 9.29 9.45
CA ASN A 92 -17.10 8.95 10.80
C ASN A 92 -16.22 10.06 11.41
N GLY A 93 -16.11 11.22 10.75
CA GLY A 93 -15.29 12.34 11.22
C GLY A 93 -13.80 12.01 11.28
N LEU A 94 -13.31 11.15 10.38
CA LEU A 94 -11.90 10.78 10.30
C LEU A 94 -11.13 11.74 9.39
N GLY A 95 -10.00 12.24 9.87
CA GLY A 95 -9.08 13.01 9.03
C GLY A 95 -8.46 12.11 7.96
N LEU A 96 -8.63 12.46 6.69
CA LEU A 96 -8.11 11.66 5.58
C LEU A 96 -7.09 12.47 4.77
N HIS A 97 -5.92 11.89 4.58
CA HIS A 97 -4.86 12.45 3.74
C HIS A 97 -4.61 11.57 2.51
N HIS A 98 -4.63 12.17 1.32
CA HIS A 98 -4.34 11.49 0.07
C HIS A 98 -2.93 11.82 -0.39
N THR A 99 -2.08 10.80 -0.57
CA THR A 99 -0.65 11.00 -0.89
C THR A 99 -0.42 11.45 -2.32
N CYS A 100 -1.34 11.16 -3.25
CA CYS A 100 -1.19 11.69 -4.59
C CYS A 100 -1.70 13.12 -4.72
N HIS A 101 -0.85 13.97 -5.25
CA HIS A 101 -1.09 15.36 -5.55
C HIS A 101 -0.76 15.62 -7.02
N ALA A 102 -1.34 16.68 -7.59
CA ALA A 102 -0.87 17.16 -8.89
C ALA A 102 0.59 17.60 -8.70
N THR A 103 1.47 17.22 -9.63
CA THR A 103 2.79 17.86 -9.71
C THR A 103 2.53 19.36 -9.81
N SER A 104 2.91 20.12 -8.79
CA SER A 104 2.59 21.54 -8.66
C SER A 104 2.99 22.28 -9.93
N GLY A 105 2.01 22.86 -10.61
CA GLY A 105 2.16 24.25 -11.03
C GLY A 105 1.36 25.05 -10.02
N ASP A 106 2.03 25.87 -9.22
CA ASP A 106 1.55 26.45 -7.96
C ASP A 106 0.29 27.33 -8.06
N GLY A 107 -0.92 26.77 -7.97
CA GLY A 107 -2.13 27.62 -7.91
C GLY A 107 -3.42 26.93 -7.45
N LEU A 108 -4.11 27.58 -6.50
CA LEU A 108 -5.37 27.13 -5.88
C LEU A 108 -6.53 26.94 -6.88
N LEU A 109 -6.58 27.77 -7.92
CA LEU A 109 -7.56 27.70 -9.03
C LEU A 109 -7.41 26.42 -9.86
N SER A 110 -6.20 25.86 -9.92
CA SER A 110 -5.93 24.64 -10.68
C SER A 110 -6.57 23.42 -10.01
N ALA A 111 -6.48 23.31 -8.68
CA ALA A 111 -7.05 22.19 -7.92
C ALA A 111 -8.58 22.08 -8.07
N TRP A 112 -9.29 23.21 -8.11
CA TRP A 112 -10.74 23.24 -8.34
C TRP A 112 -11.10 22.88 -9.79
N TRP A 113 -10.34 23.37 -10.78
CA TRP A 113 -10.55 23.05 -12.20
C TRP A 113 -10.23 21.58 -12.52
N PHE A 114 -9.23 20.97 -11.86
CA PHE A 114 -8.83 19.57 -12.04
C PHE A 114 -9.91 18.54 -11.65
N HIS A 115 -10.76 18.83 -10.67
CA HIS A 115 -11.88 17.93 -10.36
C HIS A 115 -12.93 17.88 -11.49
N ARG A 116 -12.93 18.88 -12.39
CA ARG A 116 -13.94 19.05 -13.43
C ARG A 116 -13.46 18.64 -14.83
N THR A 117 -12.16 18.68 -15.12
CA THR A 117 -11.60 18.39 -16.46
C THR A 117 -10.70 17.15 -16.46
N LYS A 118 -11.26 15.99 -16.83
CA LYS A 118 -10.52 14.71 -17.05
C LYS A 118 -9.56 14.72 -18.27
N ARG A 119 -9.10 15.87 -18.76
CA ARG A 119 -8.30 15.95 -19.99
C ARG A 119 -6.93 16.57 -19.72
N MET A 120 -5.92 15.69 -19.80
CA MET A 120 -4.56 15.92 -20.32
C MET A 120 -3.54 16.63 -19.41
N GLY A 121 -2.47 15.90 -19.06
CA GLY A 121 -1.11 16.43 -19.24
C GLY A 121 -0.20 16.57 -18.02
N LYS A 122 -0.70 16.88 -16.82
CA LYS A 122 0.17 17.04 -15.64
C LYS A 122 0.27 15.75 -14.84
N GLY A 123 1.49 15.36 -14.49
CA GLY A 123 1.78 14.17 -13.72
C GLY A 123 1.04 14.20 -12.38
N LEU A 124 0.58 13.04 -11.92
CA LEU A 124 0.25 12.86 -10.51
C LEU A 124 1.49 12.30 -9.85
N ASP A 125 1.97 12.99 -8.82
CA ASP A 125 3.01 12.48 -7.95
C ASP A 125 2.35 11.88 -6.70
N CYS A 126 2.81 10.71 -6.28
CA CYS A 126 2.28 9.94 -5.17
C CYS A 126 3.41 9.56 -4.20
N ASN A 127 3.98 10.56 -3.56
CA ASN A 127 5.04 10.40 -2.56
C ASN A 127 4.54 10.70 -1.13
N LEU A 128 5.42 10.55 -0.15
CA LEU A 128 5.14 10.87 1.27
C LEU A 128 5.68 12.25 1.66
N ASP A 129 6.25 13.02 0.75
CA ASP A 129 7.00 14.23 1.06
C ASP A 129 6.06 15.35 1.50
N VAL A 130 4.91 15.49 0.83
CA VAL A 130 3.85 16.41 1.27
C VAL A 130 3.38 16.07 2.68
N LEU A 131 3.26 14.77 3.00
CA LEU A 131 2.88 14.32 4.34
C LEU A 131 3.99 14.58 5.37
N ALA A 132 5.26 14.40 4.98
CA ALA A 132 6.43 14.67 5.81
C ALA A 132 6.60 16.16 6.13
N ALA A 133 6.26 17.04 5.17
CA ALA A 133 6.33 18.49 5.31
C ALA A 133 5.23 19.09 6.19
N LEU A 134 4.17 18.33 6.52
CA LEU A 134 3.11 18.83 7.40
C LEU A 134 3.63 19.09 8.83
N PRO A 135 3.24 20.20 9.46
CA PRO A 135 3.48 20.43 10.88
C PRO A 135 2.92 19.30 11.75
N SER A 136 3.54 19.06 12.91
CA SER A 136 3.14 17.98 13.83
C SER A 136 1.65 18.00 14.19
N HIS A 137 1.09 19.19 14.46
CA HIS A 137 -0.33 19.35 14.78
C HIS A 137 -1.24 18.94 13.62
N LYS A 138 -0.86 19.23 12.36
CA LYS A 138 -1.60 18.78 11.17
C LYS A 138 -1.48 17.29 10.92
N ARG A 139 -0.32 16.69 11.21
CA ARG A 139 -0.17 15.23 11.15
C ARG A 139 -1.03 14.53 12.22
N ALA A 140 -1.15 15.11 13.40
CA ALA A 140 -1.98 14.56 14.49
C ALA A 140 -3.49 14.50 14.14
N GLU A 141 -3.97 15.39 13.26
CA GLU A 141 -5.35 15.40 12.76
C GLU A 141 -5.65 14.26 11.75
N ILE A 142 -4.64 13.55 11.24
CA ILE A 142 -4.80 12.52 10.20
C ILE A 142 -5.11 11.16 10.82
N ASP A 143 -6.19 10.51 10.39
CA ASP A 143 -6.58 9.17 10.84
C ASP A 143 -6.43 8.10 9.76
N LEU A 144 -6.46 8.51 8.50
CA LEU A 144 -6.35 7.63 7.35
C LEU A 144 -5.46 8.25 6.27
N VAL A 145 -4.36 7.58 5.93
CA VAL A 145 -3.51 7.91 4.79
C VAL A 145 -3.84 6.96 3.65
N MET A 146 -3.94 7.45 2.41
CA MET A 146 -4.11 6.58 1.26
C MET A 146 -3.50 7.09 -0.04
N GLY A 147 -3.06 6.16 -0.89
CA GLY A 147 -2.60 6.45 -2.24
C GLY A 147 -1.56 5.45 -2.73
N HIS A 148 -0.81 5.83 -3.76
CA HIS A 148 0.13 4.94 -4.47
C HIS A 148 1.57 5.05 -3.92
N GLN A 149 1.72 5.07 -2.60
CA GLN A 149 3.02 5.10 -1.93
C GLN A 149 3.64 3.71 -1.75
N PHE A 150 4.91 3.68 -1.35
CA PHE A 150 5.57 2.49 -0.79
C PHE A 150 5.25 2.36 0.72
N VAL A 151 5.62 1.24 1.33
CA VAL A 151 5.61 1.11 2.80
C VAL A 151 6.57 2.16 3.39
N GLY A 152 6.23 2.78 4.52
CA GLY A 152 7.12 3.80 5.12
C GLY A 152 6.41 4.94 5.83
N ALA A 153 5.13 5.18 5.55
CA ALA A 153 4.33 6.18 6.27
C ALA A 153 4.46 6.10 7.81
N HIS A 154 4.62 4.90 8.39
CA HIS A 154 4.83 4.71 9.82
C HIS A 154 6.05 5.45 10.39
N SER A 155 7.09 5.68 9.59
CA SER A 155 8.25 6.46 10.02
C SER A 155 7.94 7.94 10.28
N LEU A 156 6.83 8.46 9.71
CA LEU A 156 6.35 9.83 9.92
C LEU A 156 5.44 9.97 11.15
N PHE A 157 5.06 8.85 11.78
CA PHE A 157 4.19 8.81 12.95
C PHE A 157 4.77 7.85 14.01
N PRO A 158 5.98 8.14 14.55
CA PRO A 158 6.67 7.24 15.47
C PRO A 158 5.87 6.96 16.75
N ASP A 159 5.02 7.91 17.17
CA ASP A 159 4.26 7.82 18.42
C ASP A 159 2.84 7.24 18.22
N ARG A 160 2.57 6.57 17.10
CA ARG A 160 1.24 6.02 16.78
C ARG A 160 1.31 4.56 16.36
N ASP A 161 0.25 3.82 16.71
CA ASP A 161 -0.02 2.50 16.13
C ASP A 161 -0.45 2.65 14.67
N VAL A 162 0.49 2.41 13.73
CA VAL A 162 0.26 2.52 12.30
C VAL A 162 -0.11 1.19 11.69
N ARG A 163 -1.35 1.09 11.21
CA ARG A 163 -1.98 -0.14 10.71
C ARG A 163 -2.16 -0.09 9.20
N TYR A 164 -1.37 -0.86 8.47
CA TYR A 164 -1.48 -0.92 7.02
C TYR A 164 -2.58 -1.87 6.56
N PHE A 165 -3.16 -1.55 5.41
CA PHE A 165 -3.93 -2.51 4.64
C PHE A 165 -3.76 -2.29 3.15
N THR A 166 -3.96 -3.35 2.37
CA THR A 166 -3.87 -3.30 0.91
C THR A 166 -4.72 -4.36 0.24
N PHE A 167 -4.82 -4.28 -1.08
CA PHE A 167 -5.38 -5.30 -1.95
C PHE A 167 -4.31 -5.68 -2.97
N VAL A 168 -4.06 -6.98 -3.11
CA VAL A 168 -3.20 -7.53 -4.16
C VAL A 168 -4.05 -8.16 -5.27
N ARG A 169 -3.42 -8.52 -6.38
CA ARG A 169 -4.06 -9.14 -7.53
C ARG A 169 -3.09 -10.12 -8.17
N HIS A 170 -3.60 -11.17 -8.79
CA HIS A 170 -2.77 -12.09 -9.54
C HIS A 170 -1.87 -11.33 -10.54
N PRO A 171 -0.54 -11.57 -10.58
CA PRO A 171 0.40 -10.68 -11.27
C PRO A 171 0.10 -10.51 -12.77
N LEU A 172 -0.23 -11.60 -13.46
CA LEU A 172 -0.61 -11.57 -14.87
C LEU A 172 -1.85 -10.69 -15.10
N ALA A 173 -2.89 -10.86 -14.27
CA ALA A 173 -4.13 -10.10 -14.39
C ALA A 173 -3.93 -8.61 -14.06
N ARG A 174 -3.06 -8.30 -13.10
CA ARG A 174 -2.65 -6.92 -12.80
C ARG A 174 -1.95 -6.28 -14.00
N LYS A 175 -0.97 -6.97 -14.62
CA LYS A 175 -0.21 -6.42 -15.74
C LYS A 175 -1.05 -6.22 -16.99
N VAL A 176 -1.91 -7.17 -17.35
CA VAL A 176 -2.84 -7.01 -18.48
C VAL A 176 -3.77 -5.84 -18.24
N SER A 177 -4.36 -5.74 -17.04
CA SER A 177 -5.21 -4.60 -16.67
C SER A 177 -4.46 -3.26 -16.69
N HIS A 178 -3.17 -3.25 -16.34
CA HIS A 178 -2.32 -2.07 -16.40
C HIS A 178 -2.03 -1.66 -17.85
N PHE A 179 -1.68 -2.62 -18.71
CA PHE A 179 -1.48 -2.38 -20.14
C PHE A 179 -2.72 -1.78 -20.80
N ILE A 180 -3.89 -2.39 -20.59
CA ILE A 180 -5.17 -1.93 -21.14
C ILE A 180 -5.47 -0.49 -20.69
N HIS A 181 -5.15 -0.15 -19.45
CA HIS A 181 -5.49 1.16 -18.90
C HIS A 181 -4.51 2.27 -19.30
N PHE A 182 -3.21 1.98 -19.30
CA PHE A 182 -2.18 3.02 -19.44
C PHE A 182 -1.46 3.02 -20.78
N GLU A 183 -1.47 1.92 -21.53
CA GLU A 183 -0.70 1.81 -22.79
C GLU A 183 -1.59 1.73 -24.03
N ARG A 184 -2.84 1.29 -23.87
CA ARG A 184 -3.84 1.18 -24.95
C ARG A 184 -4.24 2.57 -25.46
N GLY A 185 -3.48 3.11 -26.39
CA GLY A 185 -3.78 4.40 -27.05
C GLY A 185 -2.57 5.30 -27.30
N LYS A 186 -1.41 5.02 -26.69
CA LYS A 186 -0.21 5.85 -26.87
C LYS A 186 0.43 5.70 -28.26
N PRO A 187 1.05 6.74 -28.85
CA PRO A 187 1.90 6.60 -30.04
C PRO A 187 3.10 5.68 -29.75
N GLY A 188 3.61 4.93 -30.75
CA GLY A 188 4.81 4.09 -30.59
C GLY A 188 4.64 2.88 -29.64
N LYS A 189 3.47 2.25 -29.64
CA LYS A 189 3.11 1.18 -28.68
C LYS A 189 4.10 0.03 -28.72
N ARG A 190 4.62 -0.37 -27.56
CA ARG A 190 5.22 -1.69 -27.41
C ARG A 190 4.16 -2.75 -27.65
N SER A 191 4.54 -3.88 -28.23
CA SER A 191 3.66 -5.05 -28.25
C SER A 191 3.25 -5.40 -26.82
N MET A 192 2.01 -5.89 -26.64
CA MET A 192 1.51 -6.28 -25.33
C MET A 192 2.46 -7.28 -24.67
N THR A 193 2.93 -8.28 -25.42
CA THR A 193 3.92 -9.27 -24.96
C THR A 193 5.17 -8.61 -24.39
N ARG A 194 5.80 -7.70 -25.14
CA ARG A 194 7.00 -6.99 -24.70
C ARG A 194 6.76 -6.19 -23.42
N TYR A 195 5.62 -5.47 -23.37
CA TYR A 195 5.23 -4.74 -22.17
C TYR A 195 5.07 -5.66 -20.95
N LEU A 196 4.38 -6.79 -21.13
CA LEU A 196 4.09 -7.73 -20.05
C LEU A 196 5.33 -8.46 -19.53
N VAL A 197 6.41 -8.56 -20.31
CA VAL A 197 7.67 -9.18 -19.85
C VAL A 197 8.62 -8.14 -19.26
N GLU A 198 8.79 -6.98 -19.91
CA GLU A 198 9.86 -6.04 -19.57
C GLU A 198 9.46 -4.97 -18.55
N ARG A 199 8.19 -4.52 -18.55
CA ARG A 199 7.80 -3.32 -17.78
C ARG A 199 7.23 -3.64 -16.41
N ASN A 200 7.62 -2.83 -15.43
CA ASN A 200 7.10 -2.87 -14.05
C ASN A 200 7.10 -4.27 -13.44
N ARG A 201 8.25 -4.97 -13.57
CA ARG A 201 8.44 -6.30 -12.99
C ARG A 201 8.31 -6.24 -11.48
N ASN A 202 7.76 -7.29 -10.87
CA ASN A 202 7.70 -7.47 -9.42
C ASN A 202 7.13 -6.23 -8.68
N TYR A 203 6.16 -5.55 -9.30
CA TYR A 203 5.68 -4.25 -8.83
C TYR A 203 5.11 -4.32 -7.41
N MET A 204 4.34 -5.35 -7.08
CA MET A 204 3.73 -5.48 -5.75
C MET A 204 4.82 -5.69 -4.71
N THR A 205 5.78 -6.56 -5.01
CA THR A 205 6.97 -6.82 -4.19
C THR A 205 7.72 -5.54 -3.91
N LYS A 206 8.06 -4.76 -4.94
CA LYS A 206 8.78 -3.49 -4.77
C LYS A 206 8.05 -2.50 -3.87
N ARG A 207 6.73 -2.36 -4.06
CA ARG A 207 5.91 -1.43 -3.27
C ARG A 207 5.75 -1.86 -1.81
N LEU A 208 5.72 -3.16 -1.55
CA LEU A 208 5.53 -3.74 -0.22
C LEU A 208 6.84 -4.01 0.53
N ALA A 209 7.97 -4.08 -0.16
CA ALA A 209 9.29 -4.32 0.43
C ALA A 209 9.96 -3.06 0.97
N THR A 210 9.84 -1.95 0.24
CA THR A 210 10.62 -0.75 0.54
C THR A 210 10.07 0.00 1.73
N ASP A 211 10.94 0.34 2.67
CA ASP A 211 10.72 1.38 3.69
C ASP A 211 11.34 2.71 3.21
N VAL A 212 10.52 3.74 3.02
CA VAL A 212 10.85 5.02 2.35
C VAL A 212 11.79 5.93 3.16
N ARG A 213 12.38 5.46 4.26
CA ARG A 213 13.35 6.26 5.05
C ARG A 213 14.53 6.81 4.24
N ALA A 214 14.80 6.27 3.05
CA ALA A 214 15.91 6.66 2.19
C ALA A 214 15.58 7.75 1.13
N GLY A 215 14.39 8.36 1.16
CA GLY A 215 13.96 9.33 0.14
C GLY A 215 13.53 8.65 -1.17
N GLU A 216 12.92 9.43 -2.07
CA GLU A 216 12.30 8.91 -3.30
C GLU A 216 13.33 8.34 -4.29
N LEU A 217 14.44 9.06 -4.52
CA LEU A 217 15.49 8.62 -5.44
C LEU A 217 16.09 7.25 -5.05
N ALA A 218 16.41 7.05 -3.76
CA ALA A 218 16.95 5.78 -3.30
C ALA A 218 15.92 4.65 -3.39
N THR A 219 14.65 4.98 -3.13
CA THR A 219 13.52 4.06 -3.28
C THR A 219 13.37 3.60 -4.73
N ASP A 220 13.47 4.53 -5.67
CA ASP A 220 13.41 4.25 -7.11
C ASP A 220 14.60 3.45 -7.62
N LEU A 221 15.81 3.78 -7.16
CA LEU A 221 17.02 3.01 -7.49
C LEU A 221 16.90 1.57 -6.98
N ARG A 222 16.49 1.37 -5.72
CA ARG A 222 16.23 0.03 -5.15
C ARG A 222 15.18 -0.73 -5.95
N ALA A 223 14.11 -0.05 -6.36
CA ALA A 223 13.07 -0.64 -7.19
C ALA A 223 13.62 -1.10 -8.56
N ARG A 224 14.58 -0.38 -9.15
CA ARG A 224 15.24 -0.80 -10.39
C ARG A 224 16.15 -2.01 -10.17
N PHE A 225 16.89 -2.07 -9.06
CA PHE A 225 17.72 -3.25 -8.75
C PHE A 225 16.91 -4.54 -8.64
N VAL A 226 15.70 -4.47 -8.08
CA VAL A 226 14.78 -5.62 -8.00
C VAL A 226 14.37 -6.17 -9.39
N ASP A 227 14.38 -5.34 -10.43
CA ASP A 227 14.05 -5.78 -11.79
C ASP A 227 15.22 -6.44 -12.52
N LEU A 228 16.45 -6.13 -12.10
CA LEU A 228 17.69 -6.54 -12.78
C LEU A 228 18.37 -7.72 -12.11
N ASP A 229 18.26 -7.83 -10.79
CA ASP A 229 19.00 -8.83 -10.01
C ASP A 229 18.07 -9.78 -9.23
N SER A 230 18.29 -11.08 -9.41
CA SER A 230 17.49 -12.13 -8.76
C SER A 230 17.71 -12.20 -7.25
N PHE A 231 18.89 -11.82 -6.77
CA PHE A 231 19.17 -11.78 -5.34
C PHE A 231 18.43 -10.61 -4.68
N ALA A 232 18.47 -9.42 -5.28
CA ALA A 232 17.70 -8.25 -4.88
C ALA A 232 16.19 -8.53 -4.89
N ALA A 233 15.68 -9.22 -5.92
CA ALA A 233 14.28 -9.63 -5.98
C ALA A 233 13.89 -10.56 -4.82
N ARG A 234 14.73 -11.54 -4.49
CA ARG A 234 14.50 -12.43 -3.33
C ARG A 234 14.57 -11.69 -2.00
N ALA A 235 15.49 -10.76 -1.84
CA ALA A 235 15.58 -9.93 -0.64
C ALA A 235 14.34 -9.05 -0.47
N ALA A 236 13.91 -8.38 -1.54
CA ALA A 236 12.69 -7.60 -1.56
C ALA A 236 11.45 -8.45 -1.26
N LEU A 237 11.37 -9.66 -1.82
CA LEU A 237 10.28 -10.60 -1.52
C LEU A 237 10.22 -10.96 -0.02
N ARG A 238 11.36 -11.25 0.60
CA ARG A 238 11.41 -11.51 2.06
C ARG A 238 10.93 -10.29 2.85
N ALA A 239 11.40 -9.10 2.50
CA ALA A 239 10.98 -7.85 3.16
C ALA A 239 9.48 -7.58 2.97
N ALA A 240 8.94 -7.80 1.77
CA ALA A 240 7.52 -7.64 1.49
C ALA A 240 6.67 -8.62 2.33
N LYS A 241 7.05 -9.90 2.40
CA LYS A 241 6.36 -10.89 3.23
C LYS A 241 6.39 -10.53 4.71
N HIS A 242 7.55 -10.13 5.22
CA HIS A 242 7.71 -9.67 6.60
C HIS A 242 6.82 -8.46 6.90
N ASN A 243 6.81 -7.45 6.03
CA ASN A 243 5.92 -6.30 6.16
C ASN A 243 4.44 -6.73 6.19
N LEU A 244 4.01 -7.64 5.29
CA LEU A 244 2.63 -8.13 5.27
C LEU A 244 2.21 -8.85 6.56
N ILE A 245 3.14 -9.46 7.31
CA ILE A 245 2.86 -10.08 8.61
C ILE A 245 2.82 -9.00 9.70
N ASP A 246 3.86 -8.17 9.76
CA ASP A 246 4.14 -7.36 10.95
C ASP A 246 3.41 -6.02 10.94
N ARG A 247 3.15 -5.47 9.75
CA ARG A 247 2.61 -4.10 9.59
C ARG A 247 1.20 -4.06 9.05
N PHE A 248 0.76 -5.11 8.35
CA PHE A 248 -0.54 -5.13 7.69
C PHE A 248 -1.57 -5.87 8.53
N PHE A 249 -2.56 -5.13 9.04
CA PHE A 249 -3.67 -5.77 9.76
C PHE A 249 -4.62 -6.52 8.80
N PHE A 250 -4.61 -6.13 7.50
CA PHE A 250 -5.45 -6.71 6.47
C PHE A 250 -4.80 -6.69 5.08
N VAL A 251 -4.92 -7.80 4.35
CA VAL A 251 -4.54 -7.92 2.94
C VAL A 251 -5.70 -8.60 2.20
N GLY A 252 -6.30 -7.89 1.25
CA GLY A 252 -7.39 -8.39 0.40
C GLY A 252 -6.89 -8.88 -0.96
N LEU A 253 -7.75 -9.64 -1.65
CA LEU A 253 -7.51 -10.14 -3.00
C LEU A 253 -8.50 -9.52 -3.98
N GLN A 254 -8.01 -9.06 -5.13
CA GLN A 254 -8.87 -8.50 -6.17
C GLN A 254 -9.77 -9.55 -6.83
N GLU A 255 -9.31 -10.79 -6.93
CA GLU A 255 -10.04 -11.95 -7.44
C GLU A 255 -11.24 -12.26 -6.53
N ARG A 256 -11.04 -12.14 -5.22
CA ARG A 256 -12.05 -12.34 -4.17
C ARG A 256 -12.51 -11.00 -3.56
N TYR A 257 -12.71 -9.99 -4.42
CA TYR A 257 -12.89 -8.61 -3.96
C TYR A 257 -14.11 -8.40 -3.05
N ALA A 258 -15.24 -9.06 -3.34
CA ALA A 258 -16.44 -8.89 -2.52
C ALA A 258 -16.22 -9.40 -1.08
N GLU A 259 -15.66 -10.60 -0.94
CA GLU A 259 -15.30 -11.19 0.33
C GLU A 259 -14.23 -10.34 1.04
N SER A 260 -13.23 -9.87 0.29
CA SER A 260 -12.17 -9.00 0.81
C SER A 260 -12.71 -7.68 1.36
N VAL A 261 -13.63 -7.04 0.65
CA VAL A 261 -14.27 -5.80 1.13
C VAL A 261 -15.20 -6.08 2.31
N CYS A 262 -15.92 -7.19 2.33
CA CYS A 262 -16.73 -7.58 3.48
C CYS A 262 -15.88 -7.68 4.75
N VAL A 263 -14.77 -8.42 4.69
CA VAL A 263 -13.84 -8.57 5.82
C VAL A 263 -13.26 -7.23 6.25
N LEU A 264 -12.76 -6.42 5.29
CA LEU A 264 -12.22 -5.10 5.62
C LEU A 264 -13.26 -4.19 6.26
N ALA A 265 -14.49 -4.17 5.73
CA ALA A 265 -15.58 -3.38 6.28
C ALA A 265 -15.92 -3.81 7.70
N ARG A 266 -15.95 -5.11 8.01
CA ARG A 266 -16.12 -5.61 9.39
C ARG A 266 -15.04 -5.08 10.31
N ILE A 267 -13.77 -5.18 9.90
CA ILE A 267 -12.65 -4.72 10.73
C ILE A 267 -12.73 -3.20 10.96
N LEU A 268 -12.92 -2.41 9.91
CA LEU A 268 -12.96 -0.95 10.03
C LEU A 268 -14.21 -0.45 10.76
N ASN A 269 -15.37 -1.08 10.55
CA ASN A 269 -16.59 -0.73 11.28
C ASN A 269 -16.46 -1.10 12.76
N ALA A 270 -15.79 -2.19 13.13
CA ALA A 270 -15.53 -2.53 14.53
C ALA A 270 -14.53 -1.56 15.17
N ALA A 271 -13.50 -1.14 14.43
CA ALA A 271 -12.44 -0.30 14.97
C ALA A 271 -12.78 1.20 15.01
N CYS A 272 -13.63 1.67 14.09
CA CYS A 272 -13.94 3.10 13.92
C CYS A 272 -15.45 3.40 13.98
N GLY A 273 -16.31 2.40 13.91
CA GLY A 273 -17.76 2.58 14.05
C GLY A 273 -18.10 2.79 15.50
N ARG A 274 -18.63 3.98 15.84
CA ARG A 274 -19.04 4.32 17.22
C ARG A 274 -20.01 3.26 17.77
N GLU A 275 -19.88 2.92 19.06
CA GLU A 275 -20.68 1.93 19.79
C GLU A 275 -22.20 2.24 19.94
N ARG A 276 -22.81 3.12 19.13
CA ARG A 276 -24.24 3.46 19.28
C ARG A 276 -24.98 3.48 17.94
N LYS A 277 -26.31 3.31 18.02
CA LYS A 277 -27.36 3.23 16.96
C LYS A 277 -27.07 3.89 15.60
N LEU A 278 -26.25 4.94 15.53
CA LEU A 278 -25.75 5.59 14.30
C LEU A 278 -24.77 4.74 13.46
N ALA A 279 -24.18 3.67 14.00
CA ALA A 279 -23.22 2.81 13.29
C ALA A 279 -23.77 2.19 11.99
N ARG A 280 -25.09 1.95 11.89
CA ARG A 280 -25.73 1.36 10.70
C ARG A 280 -25.82 2.33 9.51
N GLU A 281 -25.84 3.64 9.74
CA GLU A 281 -25.92 4.65 8.68
C GLU A 281 -24.54 4.96 8.06
N PHE A 282 -23.49 4.82 8.87
CA PHE A 282 -22.12 5.23 8.51
C PHE A 282 -21.15 4.06 8.25
N ALA A 283 -21.64 2.82 8.35
CA ALA A 283 -20.88 1.63 8.00
C ALA A 283 -20.40 1.65 6.54
N MET A 284 -19.18 1.18 6.32
CA MET A 284 -18.75 0.79 4.97
C MET A 284 -19.64 -0.37 4.50
N ARG A 285 -20.38 -0.15 3.41
CA ARG A 285 -21.33 -1.14 2.84
C ARG A 285 -20.65 -1.88 1.68
N PRO A 286 -20.26 -3.16 1.84
CA PRO A 286 -19.59 -3.93 0.80
C PRO A 286 -20.32 -3.89 -0.54
N GLU A 287 -21.65 -3.83 -0.48
CA GLU A 287 -22.52 -3.90 -1.65
C GLU A 287 -22.32 -2.72 -2.59
N LYS A 288 -22.16 -1.53 -2.01
CA LYS A 288 -21.91 -0.30 -2.77
C LYS A 288 -20.51 -0.30 -3.38
N VAL A 289 -19.55 -0.95 -2.74
CA VAL A 289 -18.16 -1.03 -3.24
C VAL A 289 -18.07 -1.99 -4.43
N VAL A 290 -18.81 -3.10 -4.40
CA VAL A 290 -18.78 -4.17 -5.41
C VAL A 290 -19.56 -3.78 -6.68
N ARG A 291 -20.71 -3.09 -6.54
CA ARG A 291 -21.61 -2.78 -7.68
C ARG A 291 -20.92 -2.02 -8.84
N ASN A 292 -19.87 -1.25 -8.56
CA ASN A 292 -19.20 -0.42 -9.56
C ASN A 292 -18.10 -1.16 -10.37
N ARG A 293 -18.12 -2.50 -10.44
CA ARG A 293 -16.95 -3.29 -10.93
C ARG A 293 -17.18 -4.33 -12.01
N GLU A 294 -18.42 -4.59 -12.40
CA GLU A 294 -18.68 -5.69 -13.33
C GLU A 294 -18.11 -5.41 -14.74
N ASN A 295 -17.96 -4.15 -15.14
CA ASN A 295 -17.66 -3.80 -16.55
C ASN A 295 -16.16 -3.86 -16.95
N GLU A 296 -15.20 -3.75 -16.02
CA GLU A 296 -13.75 -3.73 -16.36
C GLU A 296 -13.08 -5.12 -16.27
N ARG A 297 -13.75 -6.12 -15.69
CA ARG A 297 -13.17 -7.45 -15.47
C ARG A 297 -13.20 -8.31 -16.73
N GLY A 298 -14.22 -8.14 -17.56
CA GLY A 298 -14.41 -8.92 -18.79
C GLY A 298 -13.22 -8.81 -19.73
N GLU A 299 -12.78 -7.58 -20.04
CA GLU A 299 -11.69 -7.39 -21.01
C GLU A 299 -10.36 -7.98 -20.54
N THR A 300 -10.01 -7.81 -19.25
CA THR A 300 -8.76 -8.40 -18.74
C THR A 300 -8.80 -9.92 -18.83
N LYS A 301 -9.92 -10.55 -18.47
CA LYS A 301 -10.08 -12.00 -18.53
C LYS A 301 -10.00 -12.52 -19.97
N GLN A 302 -10.75 -11.91 -20.88
CA GLN A 302 -10.73 -12.26 -22.31
C GLN A 302 -9.32 -12.14 -22.91
N LYS A 303 -8.56 -11.09 -22.57
CA LYS A 303 -7.18 -10.92 -23.04
C LYS A 303 -6.21 -11.96 -22.49
N ILE A 304 -6.44 -12.45 -21.27
CA ILE A 304 -5.63 -13.54 -20.70
C ILE A 304 -6.02 -14.86 -21.36
N GLU A 305 -7.30 -15.14 -21.56
CA GLU A 305 -7.78 -16.37 -22.19
C GLU A 305 -7.28 -16.49 -23.64
N ALA A 306 -7.28 -15.39 -24.39
CA ALA A 306 -6.75 -15.33 -25.76
C ALA A 306 -5.20 -15.37 -25.86
N MET A 307 -4.48 -15.34 -24.73
CA MET A 307 -3.02 -15.34 -24.71
C MET A 307 -2.47 -16.77 -24.74
N SER A 308 -1.41 -17.01 -25.52
CA SER A 308 -0.76 -18.32 -25.56
C SER A 308 -0.06 -18.66 -24.24
N GLU A 309 0.02 -19.94 -23.91
CA GLU A 309 0.68 -20.43 -22.69
C GLU A 309 2.16 -20.05 -22.64
N THR A 310 2.85 -20.02 -23.79
CA THR A 310 4.24 -19.56 -23.88
C THR A 310 4.40 -18.13 -23.38
N VAL A 311 3.48 -17.23 -23.75
CA VAL A 311 3.51 -15.83 -23.29
C VAL A 311 3.13 -15.74 -21.82
N LYS A 312 2.09 -16.45 -21.37
CA LYS A 312 1.71 -16.50 -19.95
C LYS A 312 2.88 -16.96 -19.08
N GLY A 313 3.55 -18.05 -19.47
CA GLY A 313 4.71 -18.59 -18.79
C GLY A 313 5.88 -17.61 -18.75
N ALA A 314 6.17 -16.91 -19.85
CA ALA A 314 7.22 -15.89 -19.87
C ALA A 314 6.93 -14.73 -18.90
N VAL A 315 5.69 -14.25 -18.88
CA VAL A 315 5.26 -13.19 -17.95
C VAL A 315 5.36 -13.66 -16.50
N LEU A 316 4.86 -14.86 -16.18
CA LEU A 316 4.90 -15.38 -14.81
C LEU A 316 6.33 -15.64 -14.32
N ARG A 317 7.25 -16.08 -15.18
CA ARG A 317 8.68 -16.16 -14.84
C ARG A 317 9.28 -14.79 -14.56
N ALA A 318 8.94 -13.79 -15.38
CA ALA A 318 9.40 -12.41 -15.19
C ALA A 318 8.86 -11.78 -13.89
N GLU A 319 7.68 -12.21 -13.43
CA GLU A 319 6.97 -11.79 -12.21
C GLU A 319 7.07 -12.79 -11.05
N SER A 320 8.08 -13.67 -11.05
CA SER A 320 8.16 -14.78 -10.07
C SER A 320 8.04 -14.34 -8.61
N ALA A 321 8.64 -13.20 -8.24
CA ALA A 321 8.52 -12.67 -6.88
C ALA A 321 7.09 -12.21 -6.56
N ASP A 322 6.42 -11.54 -7.51
CA ASP A 322 5.02 -11.13 -7.35
C ASP A 322 4.06 -12.33 -7.31
N VAL A 323 4.36 -13.43 -8.02
CA VAL A 323 3.60 -14.69 -7.94
C VAL A 323 3.70 -15.28 -6.55
N GLU A 324 4.92 -15.43 -6.03
CA GLU A 324 5.15 -15.99 -4.71
C GLU A 324 4.57 -15.11 -3.59
N LEU A 325 4.64 -13.77 -3.74
CA LEU A 325 4.02 -12.82 -2.83
C LEU A 325 2.50 -12.91 -2.86
N TYR A 326 1.89 -13.05 -4.04
CA TYR A 326 0.45 -13.20 -4.19
C TYR A 326 -0.05 -14.47 -3.50
N GLN A 327 0.61 -15.62 -3.73
CA GLN A 327 0.28 -16.88 -3.04
C GLN A 327 0.43 -16.78 -1.52
N PHE A 328 1.42 -16.03 -1.04
CA PHE A 328 1.58 -15.75 0.38
C PHE A 328 0.42 -14.90 0.92
N ALA A 329 0.04 -13.84 0.20
CA ALA A 329 -1.11 -13.00 0.54
C ALA A 329 -2.43 -13.77 0.52
N GLU A 330 -2.61 -14.73 -0.39
CA GLU A 330 -3.79 -15.62 -0.39
C GLU A 330 -3.91 -16.38 0.93
N ARG A 331 -2.82 -16.98 1.43
CA ARG A 331 -2.83 -17.67 2.73
C ARG A 331 -3.16 -16.73 3.89
N LEU A 332 -2.61 -15.51 3.90
CA LEU A 332 -2.96 -14.50 4.90
C LEU A 332 -4.46 -14.13 4.83
N PHE A 333 -4.99 -13.99 3.62
CA PHE A 333 -6.40 -13.68 3.41
C PHE A 333 -7.31 -14.83 3.85
N GLU A 334 -7.01 -16.08 3.51
CA GLU A 334 -7.79 -17.24 3.97
C GLU A 334 -7.83 -17.33 5.50
N ASN A 335 -6.68 -17.10 6.15
CA ASN A 335 -6.58 -17.06 7.60
C ASN A 335 -7.45 -15.96 8.21
N LYS A 336 -7.52 -14.80 7.55
CA LYS A 336 -8.40 -13.71 7.98
C LYS A 336 -9.87 -14.08 7.74
N LEU A 337 -10.21 -14.60 6.57
CA LEU A 337 -11.57 -14.94 6.19
C LEU A 337 -12.18 -16.04 7.07
N ARG A 338 -11.38 -16.97 7.60
CA ARG A 338 -11.84 -17.94 8.61
C ARG A 338 -12.43 -17.29 9.86
N LYS A 339 -12.00 -16.07 10.20
CA LYS A 339 -12.53 -15.29 11.33
C LYS A 339 -13.84 -14.54 10.99
N TYR A 340 -14.24 -14.54 9.73
CA TYR A 340 -15.43 -13.86 9.21
C TYR A 340 -16.18 -14.79 8.24
N PRO A 341 -16.70 -15.93 8.72
CA PRO A 341 -17.34 -16.92 7.87
C PRO A 341 -18.55 -16.36 7.10
N GLU A 342 -19.23 -15.34 7.63
CA GLU A 342 -20.35 -14.67 6.96
C GLU A 342 -19.91 -13.87 5.72
N CYS A 343 -18.62 -13.57 5.59
CA CYS A 343 -18.08 -12.92 4.41
C CYS A 343 -17.74 -13.91 3.27
N ARG A 344 -17.78 -15.22 3.52
CA ARG A 344 -17.55 -16.24 2.47
C ARG A 344 -18.73 -16.26 1.52
N GLY A 345 -18.46 -16.18 0.22
CA GLY A 345 -19.53 -16.21 -0.78
C GLY A 345 -20.53 -15.06 -0.68
N ALA A 346 -20.19 -13.96 0.04
CA ALA A 346 -21.07 -12.83 0.36
C ALA A 346 -21.70 -12.09 -0.85
N TYR A 347 -21.49 -12.59 -2.08
CA TYR A 347 -21.98 -12.00 -3.31
C TYR A 347 -22.45 -12.99 -4.39
N THR A 348 -22.41 -14.30 -4.14
CA THR A 348 -23.02 -15.29 -5.07
C THR A 348 -24.54 -15.31 -4.96
N GLU A 349 -25.12 -15.01 -3.79
CA GLU A 349 -26.57 -15.10 -3.54
C GLU A 349 -27.39 -13.90 -4.04
N THR A 350 -26.80 -12.70 -4.14
CA THR A 350 -27.54 -11.51 -4.59
C THR A 350 -27.91 -11.53 -6.08
N LYS A 351 -27.28 -12.38 -6.90
CA LYS A 351 -27.64 -12.55 -8.32
C LYS A 351 -28.89 -13.41 -8.50
N THR A 352 -29.14 -14.36 -7.61
CA THR A 352 -30.26 -15.31 -7.73
C THR A 352 -31.61 -14.71 -7.33
N ARG A 353 -31.64 -13.64 -6.52
CA ARG A 353 -32.89 -13.00 -6.06
C ARG A 353 -33.42 -11.87 -6.95
N ARG A 354 -32.80 -11.60 -8.10
CA ARG A 354 -33.23 -10.58 -9.06
C ARG A 354 -33.46 -11.13 -10.47
N GLY A 355 -33.53 -12.46 -10.60
CA GLY A 355 -33.90 -13.17 -11.82
C GLY A 355 -35.40 -13.40 -11.87
#